data_AF-A0A354UQF5-F1
#
_entry.id   AF-A0A354UQF5-F1
#
_cell.length_a   1.000
_cell.length_b   1.000
_cell.length_c   1.000
_cell.angle_alpha   90.00
_cell.angle_beta   90.00
_cell.angle_gamma   90.00
#
_symmetry.space_group_name_H-M   'P 1'
#
loop_
_entity.id
_entity.type
_entity.pdbx_description
1 polymer ?
#
loop_
_entity_poly.entity_id
_entity_poly.type
_entity_poly.pdbx_seq_one_letter_code
_entity_poly.pdbx_strand_id
1 'polypeptide(L)' 'MHSSHISCLCLAGHKGIGATQGAGVLIFDENVELTPILYGGSGTESFSPMPSSYPEKLEAGTLDLPAIKGLKQAIIDL' A
#
# COMPACT_ATOMS: atom_id res chain seq x y z
N MET A 1 -10.13 -6.17 11.45
CA MET A 1 -9.05 -7.17 11.35
C MET A 1 -9.01 -8.07 12.58
N HIS A 2 -8.87 -7.51 13.79
CA HIS A 2 -8.89 -8.29 15.04
C HIS A 2 -10.13 -9.18 15.27
N SER A 3 -11.35 -8.66 15.07
CA SER A 3 -12.59 -9.45 15.25
C SER A 3 -12.73 -10.60 14.24
N SER A 4 -12.07 -10.49 13.09
CA SER A 4 -12.03 -11.52 12.06
C SER A 4 -10.78 -12.39 12.16
N HIS A 5 -9.91 -12.17 13.17
CA HIS A 5 -8.64 -12.85 13.36
C HIS A 5 -7.71 -12.79 12.13
N ILE A 6 -7.70 -11.65 11.43
CA ILE A 6 -6.85 -11.40 10.26
C ILE A 6 -5.71 -10.48 10.68
N SER A 7 -4.45 -10.91 10.45
CA SER A 7 -3.25 -10.11 10.74
C SER A 7 -2.74 -9.31 9.54
N CYS A 8 -3.01 -9.76 8.31
CA CYS A 8 -2.71 -9.06 7.07
C CYS A 8 -3.84 -9.27 6.07
N LEU A 9 -4.21 -8.23 5.32
CA LEU A 9 -5.22 -8.25 4.28
C LEU A 9 -4.69 -7.58 3.01
N CYS A 10 -4.74 -8.29 1.88
CA CYS A 10 -4.36 -7.78 0.57
C CYS A 10 -5.58 -7.69 -0.34
N LEU A 11 -5.73 -6.57 -1.05
CA LEU A 11 -6.86 -6.29 -1.93
C LEU A 11 -6.37 -5.76 -3.28
N ALA A 12 -7.01 -6.18 -4.36
CA ALA A 12 -6.79 -5.61 -5.69
C ALA A 12 -7.89 -4.60 -6.01
N GLY A 13 -7.52 -3.36 -6.35
CA GLY A 13 -8.49 -2.29 -6.62
C GLY A 13 -9.44 -2.62 -7.77
N HIS A 14 -8.94 -3.27 -8.81
CA HIS A 14 -9.70 -3.53 -10.04
C HIS A 14 -10.64 -4.75 -10.01
N LYS A 15 -10.85 -5.35 -8.83
CA LYS A 15 -11.78 -6.47 -8.63
C LYS A 15 -13.09 -5.94 -8.02
N GLY A 16 -13.52 -6.49 -6.88
CA GLY A 16 -14.77 -6.11 -6.23
C GLY A 16 -14.83 -4.67 -5.72
N ILE A 17 -13.71 -3.95 -5.68
CA ILE A 17 -13.66 -2.53 -5.30
C ILE A 17 -14.07 -1.62 -6.48
N GLY A 18 -13.91 -2.06 -7.73
CA GLY A 18 -14.34 -1.30 -8.91
C GLY A 18 -13.39 -0.16 -9.34
N ALA A 19 -12.15 -0.12 -8.85
CA ALA A 19 -11.15 0.85 -9.28
C ALA A 19 -10.46 0.45 -10.60
N THR A 20 -9.59 1.31 -11.13
CA THR A 20 -8.71 0.96 -12.24
C THR A 20 -7.63 -0.04 -11.83
N GLN A 21 -7.06 -0.77 -12.78
CA GLN A 21 -5.83 -1.55 -12.56
C GLN A 21 -4.66 -0.65 -12.17
N GLY A 22 -3.62 -1.22 -11.55
CA GLY A 22 -2.39 -0.52 -11.17
C GLY A 22 -2.24 -0.20 -9.68
N ALA A 23 -3.32 -0.31 -8.89
CA ALA A 23 -3.29 -0.11 -7.44
C ALA A 23 -3.98 -1.24 -6.66
N GLY A 24 -3.47 -1.49 -5.46
CA GLY A 24 -4.03 -2.41 -4.48
C GLY A 24 -3.86 -1.85 -3.07
N VAL A 25 -4.32 -2.61 -2.07
CA VAL A 25 -4.20 -2.24 -0.65
C VAL A 25 -3.55 -3.39 0.09
N LEU A 26 -2.59 -3.05 0.96
CA LEU A 26 -2.05 -3.91 1.99
C LEU A 26 -2.37 -3.30 3.35
N ILE A 27 -3.14 -4.01 4.16
CA ILE A 27 -3.48 -3.62 5.54
C ILE A 27 -2.89 -4.69 6.46
N PHE A 28 -2.22 -4.28 7.53
CA PHE A 28 -1.64 -5.19 8.51
C PHE A 28 -1.80 -4.61 9.92
N ASP A 29 -1.82 -5.48 10.92
CA ASP A 29 -1.85 -5.06 12.32
C ASP A 29 -0.54 -4.33 12.70
N GLU A 30 -0.62 -3.43 13.66
CA GLU A 30 0.54 -2.64 14.16
C GLU A 30 1.70 -3.50 14.69
N ASN A 31 1.42 -4.74 15.08
CA ASN A 31 2.42 -5.69 15.59
C ASN A 31 3.08 -6.51 14.46
N VAL A 32 2.68 -6.30 13.21
CA VAL A 32 3.27 -6.96 12.05
C VAL A 32 4.41 -6.12 11.50
N GLU A 33 5.60 -6.72 11.49
CA GLU A 33 6.79 -6.13 10.89
C GLU A 33 7.06 -6.80 9.54
N LEU A 34 6.98 -6.01 8.47
CA LEU A 34 7.19 -6.46 7.09
C LEU A 34 8.56 -6.05 6.56
N THR A 35 9.26 -7.00 5.95
CA THR A 35 10.51 -6.76 5.21
C THR A 35 10.18 -6.30 3.79
N PRO A 36 10.76 -5.17 3.31
CA PRO A 36 10.57 -4.71 1.94
C PRO A 36 11.09 -5.75 0.93
N ILE A 37 10.35 -5.94 -0.16
CA ILE A 37 10.78 -6.78 -1.29
C ILE A 37 11.25 -5.96 -2.49
N LEU A 38 10.96 -4.66 -2.51
CA LEU A 38 11.40 -3.69 -3.50
C LEU A 38 12.22 -2.61 -2.80
N TYR A 39 13.30 -2.18 -3.44
CA TYR A 39 14.23 -1.17 -2.94
C TYR A 39 14.48 -0.12 -4.01
N GLY A 40 14.59 1.14 -3.60
CA GLY A 40 14.77 2.27 -4.50
C GLY A 40 14.48 3.58 -3.81
N GLY A 41 14.56 4.68 -4.54
CA GLY A 41 14.25 5.99 -3.96
C GLY A 41 12.77 6.06 -3.55
N SER A 42 12.50 6.35 -2.28
CA SER A 42 11.15 6.66 -1.77
C SER A 42 10.76 8.13 -1.99
N GLY A 43 11.71 8.98 -2.38
CA GLY A 43 11.52 10.43 -2.46
C GLY A 43 11.51 11.14 -1.10
N THR A 44 11.75 10.43 0.00
CA THR A 44 11.68 10.98 1.37
C THR A 44 13.02 10.98 2.12
N GLU A 45 13.82 9.91 2.01
CA GLU A 45 15.10 9.78 2.70
C GLU A 45 16.26 9.55 1.72
N SER A 46 17.04 10.59 1.42
CA SER A 46 18.09 10.54 0.38
C SER A 46 19.24 9.57 0.64
N PHE A 47 19.51 9.23 1.91
CA PHE A 47 20.66 8.43 2.32
C PHE A 47 20.28 7.01 2.79
N SER A 48 18.98 6.68 2.76
CA SER A 48 18.50 5.36 3.12
C SER A 48 18.06 4.61 1.86
N PRO A 49 18.38 3.31 1.71
CA PRO A 49 17.88 2.52 0.60
C PRO A 49 16.36 2.31 0.65
N MET A 50 15.76 2.37 1.84
CA MET A 50 14.31 2.45 2.10
C MET A 50 14.06 3.11 3.47
N PRO A 51 13.02 3.94 3.62
CA PRO A 51 12.63 4.49 4.93
C PRO A 51 12.27 3.39 5.94
N SER A 52 12.36 3.72 7.23
CA SER A 52 12.02 2.79 8.32
C SER A 52 10.53 2.80 8.70
N SER A 53 9.82 3.88 8.37
CA SER A 53 8.39 4.06 8.68
C SER A 53 7.50 3.59 7.55
N TYR A 54 6.34 3.05 7.92
CA TYR A 54 5.25 2.78 6.98
C TYR A 54 4.47 4.08 6.66
N PRO A 55 3.92 4.22 5.44
CA PRO A 55 3.91 3.22 4.35
C PRO A 55 5.18 3.21 3.47
N GLU A 56 6.00 4.27 3.51
CA GLU A 56 7.10 4.49 2.55
C GLU A 56 8.15 3.38 2.55
N LYS A 57 8.32 2.69 3.68
CA LYS A 57 9.14 1.46 3.80
C LYS A 57 8.79 0.38 2.77
N LEU A 58 7.57 0.34 2.24
CA LEU A 58 7.11 -0.65 1.26
C LEU A 58 6.83 -0.07 -0.13
N GLU A 59 7.01 1.23 -0.31
CA GLU A 59 6.53 1.99 -1.48
C GLU A 59 7.72 2.60 -2.24
N ALA A 60 8.58 1.75 -2.76
CA ALA A 60 9.77 2.18 -3.51
C ALA A 60 9.41 2.80 -4.86
N GLY A 61 10.02 3.93 -5.18
CA GLY A 61 9.89 4.62 -6.46
C GLY A 61 8.69 5.56 -6.54
N THR A 62 8.46 6.11 -7.74
CA THR A 62 7.31 6.97 -8.01
C THR A 62 6.03 6.14 -8.05
N LEU A 63 5.07 6.48 -7.18
CA LEU A 63 3.79 5.80 -7.11
C LEU A 63 2.86 6.17 -8.28
N ASP A 64 2.01 5.23 -8.68
CA ASP A 64 0.97 5.44 -9.70
C ASP A 64 -0.18 6.28 -9.13
N LEU A 65 0.02 7.59 -9.08
CA LEU A 65 -0.95 8.55 -8.55
C LEU A 65 -2.33 8.47 -9.24
N PRO A 66 -2.44 8.33 -10.57
CA PRO A 66 -3.73 8.09 -11.22
C PRO A 66 -4.46 6.86 -10.68
N ALA A 67 -3.79 5.70 -10.56
CA ALA A 67 -4.39 4.49 -10.04
C ALA A 67 -4.80 4.62 -8.57
N ILE A 68 -3.96 5.27 -7.74
CA ILE A 68 -4.26 5.56 -6.33
C ILE A 68 -5.49 6.46 -6.21
N LYS A 69 -5.60 7.49 -7.06
CA LYS A 69 -6.77 8.38 -7.06
C LYS A 69 -8.05 7.62 -7.45
N GLY A 70 -7.96 6.76 -8.46
CA GLY A 70 -9.07 5.88 -8.85
C GLY A 70 -9.50 4.94 -7.73
N LEU A 71 -8.54 4.33 -7.03
CA LEU A 71 -8.80 3.49 -5.86
C LEU A 71 -9.49 4.24 -4.73
N LYS A 72 -9.01 5.45 -4.41
CA LYS A 72 -9.64 6.31 -3.40
C LYS A 72 -11.10 6.62 -3.76
N GLN A 73 -11.36 7.00 -5.00
CA GLN A 73 -12.73 7.33 -5.42
C GLN A 73 -13.65 6.10 -5.32
N ALA A 74 -13.19 4.95 -5.82
CA ALA A 74 -13.97 3.71 -5.75
C ALA A 74 -14.31 3.31 -4.30
N ILE A 75 -13.39 3.52 -3.34
CA ILE A 75 -13.65 3.28 -1.92
C ILE A 75 -14.67 4.27 -1.34
N ILE A 76 -14.65 5.53 -1.76
CA ILE A 76 -15.63 6.55 -1.31
C ILE A 76 -17.04 6.22 -1.80
N ASP A 77 -17.14 5.57 -2.96
CA ASP A 77 -18.42 5.23 -3.59
C ASP A 77 -19.03 3.91 -3.08
N LEU A 78 -18.34 3.17 -2.18
CA LEU A 78 -18.81 1.95 -1.52
C LEU A 78 -19.69 2.26 -0.30
#